data_AF-Q6BYG9-F1
#
_entry.id   AF-Q6BYG9-F1
#
_cell.length_a   1.000
_cell.length_b   1.000
_cell.length_c   1.000
_cell.angle_alpha   90.00
_cell.angle_beta   90.00
_cell.angle_gamma   90.00
#
_symmetry.space_group_name_H-M   'P 1'
#
loop_
_entity.id
_entity.type
_entity.pdbx_description
1 polymer ?
#
loop_
_entity_poly.entity_id
_entity_poly.type
_entity_poly.pdbx_seq_one_letter_code
_entity_poly.pdbx_strand_id
1 'polypeptide(L)'
;MLFDLNVPWPSNNYAATPTSQQITTLLNTITTLGTLGYTHIAINFTLSENVRFPSNQQDINPIQIKMIKDYFKDNFPRLKLFTRLTLVINDPSQCQGLSKVQNSFDLIAVQPTSEKGLQLATTNLDIDVISFNMASKLPFFLKHKTIGSALEKGIRFEICYSPMISGPAGYSIQTANDNMSLSKTALLVRKYFFSNVLQLIRASRSKGLIVSSGATQPLQVRNSSDILILLKTVGLDNSRAKSCVTDNPEKVLVNGRLKIKSYKQTIVVGNDNDKSDILYNNDEEDNVKKTDSAGYKKKLSDSSGGSLLKKQRVK
;
A
#
# COMPACT_ATOMS: atom_id res chain seq x y z
N MET A 1 7.36 -13.34 7.62
CA MET A 1 6.38 -13.29 6.51
C MET A 1 6.94 -12.42 5.40
N LEU A 2 6.51 -12.63 4.15
CA LEU A 2 6.90 -11.77 3.02
C LEU A 2 5.70 -10.95 2.56
N PHE A 3 5.97 -9.66 2.33
CA PHE A 3 4.97 -8.64 2.03
C PHE A 3 5.29 -7.95 0.70
N ASP A 4 4.27 -7.72 -0.12
CA ASP A 4 4.34 -6.77 -1.23
C ASP A 4 3.19 -5.78 -1.09
N LEU A 5 3.50 -4.52 -0.75
CA LEU A 5 2.50 -3.51 -0.44
C LEU A 5 2.09 -2.67 -1.65
N ASN A 6 2.51 -3.03 -2.87
CA ASN A 6 2.24 -2.23 -4.07
C ASN A 6 2.10 -3.05 -5.35
N VAL A 7 1.01 -3.79 -5.46
CA VAL A 7 0.60 -4.37 -6.75
C VAL A 7 -0.41 -3.42 -7.41
N PRO A 8 -0.07 -2.74 -8.52
CA PRO A 8 -0.94 -1.73 -9.10
C PRO A 8 -2.27 -2.32 -9.59
N TRP A 9 -3.38 -1.67 -9.22
CA TRP A 9 -4.68 -1.91 -9.85
C TRP A 9 -4.63 -1.39 -11.29
N PRO A 10 -5.20 -2.10 -12.29
CA PRO A 10 -5.04 -1.71 -13.69
C PRO A 10 -5.73 -0.41 -14.13
N SER A 11 -6.58 0.17 -13.28
CA SER A 11 -7.22 1.47 -13.52
C SER A 11 -6.66 2.53 -12.57
N ASN A 12 -6.57 3.78 -13.05
CA ASN A 12 -6.06 4.94 -12.33
C ASN A 12 -7.12 6.04 -12.12
N ASN A 13 -8.39 5.74 -12.42
CA ASN A 13 -9.50 6.66 -12.28
C ASN A 13 -10.81 5.91 -11.99
N TYR A 14 -11.85 6.63 -11.58
CA TYR A 14 -13.16 6.04 -11.27
C TYR A 14 -14.06 5.82 -12.50
N ALA A 15 -13.72 6.41 -13.65
CA ALA A 15 -14.58 6.35 -14.85
C ALA A 15 -14.37 5.07 -15.66
N ALA A 16 -13.14 4.55 -15.69
CA ALA A 16 -12.76 3.39 -16.47
C ALA A 16 -12.73 2.13 -15.58
N THR A 17 -13.53 1.13 -15.97
CA THR A 17 -13.44 -0.22 -15.43
C THR A 17 -12.30 -0.99 -16.10
N PRO A 18 -11.54 -1.81 -15.37
CA PRO A 18 -10.48 -2.63 -15.96
C PRO A 18 -11.02 -3.61 -17.00
N THR A 19 -10.27 -3.81 -18.07
CA THR A 19 -10.60 -4.84 -19.08
C THR A 19 -10.29 -6.25 -18.58
N SER A 20 -10.92 -7.27 -19.15
CA SER A 20 -10.67 -8.66 -18.76
C SER A 20 -9.20 -9.06 -18.89
N GLN A 21 -8.50 -8.57 -19.93
CA GLN A 21 -7.07 -8.82 -20.15
C GLN A 21 -6.19 -8.20 -19.04
N GLN A 22 -6.56 -7.00 -18.58
CA GLN A 22 -5.87 -6.32 -17.48
C GLN A 22 -6.06 -7.07 -16.16
N ILE A 23 -7.27 -7.57 -15.90
CA ILE A 23 -7.54 -8.42 -14.73
C ILE A 23 -6.75 -9.73 -14.80
N THR A 24 -6.71 -10.40 -15.94
CA THR A 24 -5.89 -11.62 -16.11
C THR A 24 -4.41 -11.34 -15.83
N THR A 25 -3.88 -10.21 -16.31
CA THR A 25 -2.49 -9.80 -16.02
C THR A 25 -2.25 -9.58 -14.53
N LEU A 26 -3.20 -8.95 -13.83
CA LEU A 26 -3.14 -8.78 -12.38
C LEU A 26 -3.12 -10.14 -11.66
N LEU A 27 -4.03 -11.05 -12.03
CA LEU A 27 -4.09 -12.39 -11.45
C LEU A 27 -2.79 -13.17 -11.69
N ASN A 28 -2.22 -13.10 -12.89
CA ASN A 28 -0.93 -13.73 -13.18
C ASN A 28 0.22 -13.13 -12.34
N THR A 29 0.18 -11.83 -12.08
CA THR A 29 1.18 -11.13 -11.25
C THR A 29 1.08 -11.58 -9.79
N ILE A 30 -0.13 -11.65 -9.24
CA ILE A 30 -0.40 -12.16 -7.89
C ILE A 30 -0.02 -13.65 -7.77
N THR A 31 -0.34 -14.46 -8.79
CA THR A 31 0.07 -15.87 -8.88
C THR A 31 1.60 -15.98 -8.78
N THR A 32 2.33 -15.16 -9.53
CA THR A 32 3.81 -15.15 -9.51
C THR A 32 4.37 -14.70 -8.16
N LEU A 33 3.75 -13.73 -7.50
CA LEU A 33 4.12 -13.36 -6.12
C LEU A 33 3.87 -14.52 -5.14
N GLY A 34 2.73 -15.21 -5.26
CA GLY A 34 2.40 -16.38 -4.46
C GLY A 34 3.40 -17.52 -4.63
N THR A 35 3.80 -17.83 -5.87
CA THR A 35 4.80 -18.89 -6.16
C THR A 35 6.18 -18.53 -5.62
N LEU A 36 6.54 -17.25 -5.60
CA LEU A 36 7.78 -16.75 -4.98
C LEU A 36 7.73 -16.69 -3.44
N GLY A 37 6.61 -17.07 -2.83
CA GLY A 37 6.45 -17.20 -1.39
C GLY A 37 5.94 -15.94 -0.68
N TYR A 38 5.43 -14.93 -1.41
CA TYR A 38 4.76 -13.79 -0.79
C TYR A 38 3.42 -14.22 -0.19
N THR A 39 3.17 -13.74 1.03
CA THR A 39 2.01 -14.14 1.84
C THR A 39 1.00 -13.02 2.02
N HIS A 40 1.45 -11.77 2.03
CA HIS A 40 0.62 -10.60 2.28
C HIS A 40 0.81 -9.63 1.11
N ILE A 41 -0.26 -9.35 0.38
CA ILE A 41 -0.21 -8.51 -0.82
C ILE A 41 -1.23 -7.38 -0.69
N ALA A 42 -0.80 -6.14 -0.93
CA ALA A 42 -1.69 -5.00 -1.05
C ALA A 42 -1.84 -4.56 -2.50
N ILE A 43 -3.09 -4.51 -2.96
CA ILE A 43 -3.46 -4.02 -4.29
C ILE A 43 -3.63 -2.51 -4.20
N ASN A 44 -2.83 -1.78 -4.97
CA ASN A 44 -2.71 -0.33 -4.91
C ASN A 44 -3.52 0.36 -6.01
N PHE A 45 -4.52 1.15 -5.64
CA PHE A 45 -5.20 2.06 -6.53
C PHE A 45 -4.53 3.43 -6.48
N THR A 46 -4.06 3.94 -7.63
CA THR A 46 -3.35 5.23 -7.68
C THR A 46 -4.25 6.30 -8.29
N LEU A 47 -4.39 7.43 -7.60
CA LEU A 47 -5.18 8.57 -8.06
C LEU A 47 -4.33 9.83 -8.15
N SER A 48 -4.61 10.65 -9.16
CA SER A 48 -4.09 12.01 -9.24
C SER A 48 -4.93 12.98 -8.40
N GLU A 49 -4.30 14.07 -7.96
CA GLU A 49 -4.91 15.12 -7.13
C GLU A 49 -6.21 15.73 -7.69
N ASN A 50 -6.41 15.71 -9.01
CA ASN A 50 -7.57 16.32 -9.66
C ASN A 50 -8.82 15.42 -9.66
N VAL A 51 -8.68 14.14 -9.31
CA VAL A 51 -9.79 13.18 -9.35
C VAL A 51 -10.61 13.32 -8.08
N ARG A 52 -11.87 13.74 -8.24
CA ARG A 52 -12.82 13.81 -7.12
C ARG A 52 -13.25 12.42 -6.69
N PHE A 53 -13.35 12.23 -5.37
CA PHE A 53 -13.92 11.01 -4.80
C PHE A 53 -15.43 10.93 -5.09
N PRO A 54 -15.95 9.73 -5.41
CA PRO A 54 -17.39 9.50 -5.50
C PRO A 54 -18.11 9.90 -4.21
N SER A 55 -19.36 10.38 -4.34
CA SER A 55 -20.19 10.73 -3.18
C SER A 55 -20.63 9.50 -2.39
N ASN A 56 -20.85 8.37 -3.08
CA ASN A 56 -21.20 7.11 -2.46
C ASN A 56 -19.95 6.43 -1.88
N GLN A 57 -20.01 6.03 -0.61
CA GLN A 57 -18.87 5.44 0.10
C GLN A 57 -18.45 4.07 -0.46
N GLN A 58 -19.39 3.30 -1.02
CA GLN A 58 -19.08 1.98 -1.59
C GLN A 58 -18.26 2.10 -2.88
N ASP A 59 -18.45 3.18 -3.64
CA ASP A 59 -17.76 3.39 -4.92
C ASP A 59 -16.35 3.97 -4.74
N ILE A 60 -15.98 4.38 -3.52
CA ILE A 60 -14.65 4.93 -3.21
C ILE A 60 -13.54 3.89 -3.43
N ASN A 61 -13.80 2.61 -3.20
CA ASN A 61 -12.83 1.55 -3.43
C ASN A 61 -13.26 0.66 -4.61
N PRO A 62 -12.71 0.87 -5.81
CA PRO A 62 -13.11 0.11 -7.01
C PRO A 62 -12.49 -1.30 -7.05
N ILE A 63 -11.63 -1.68 -6.09
CA ILE A 63 -10.94 -2.97 -6.09
C ILE A 63 -11.91 -4.06 -5.67
N GLN A 64 -12.21 -4.97 -6.59
CA GLN A 64 -13.07 -6.12 -6.35
C GLN A 64 -12.33 -7.24 -5.60
N ILE A 65 -11.98 -6.98 -4.34
CA ILE A 65 -11.12 -7.88 -3.56
C ILE A 65 -11.72 -9.28 -3.37
N LYS A 66 -13.05 -9.40 -3.31
CA LYS A 66 -13.76 -10.68 -3.15
C LYS A 66 -13.48 -11.62 -4.33
N MET A 67 -13.69 -11.14 -5.55
CA MET A 67 -13.39 -11.88 -6.79
C MET A 67 -11.95 -12.39 -6.80
N ILE A 68 -10.99 -11.56 -6.40
CA ILE A 68 -9.57 -11.92 -6.41
C ILE A 68 -9.26 -12.96 -5.32
N LYS A 69 -9.84 -12.82 -4.13
CA LYS A 69 -9.70 -13.80 -3.05
C LYS A 69 -10.26 -15.16 -3.46
N ASP A 70 -11.46 -15.18 -4.04
CA ASP A 70 -12.12 -16.42 -4.46
C ASP A 70 -11.28 -17.17 -5.49
N TYR A 71 -10.64 -16.46 -6.41
CA TYR A 71 -9.71 -17.05 -7.39
C TYR A 71 -8.49 -17.74 -6.75
N PHE A 72 -8.00 -17.24 -5.62
CA PHE A 72 -6.77 -17.75 -4.97
C PHE A 72 -7.02 -18.66 -3.76
N LYS A 73 -8.27 -18.81 -3.32
CA LYS A 73 -8.63 -19.54 -2.11
C LYS A 73 -8.07 -20.97 -2.08
N ASP A 74 -8.17 -21.69 -3.19
CA ASP A 74 -7.74 -23.09 -3.28
C ASP A 74 -6.24 -23.23 -3.55
N ASN A 75 -5.68 -22.36 -4.41
CA ASN A 75 -4.29 -22.46 -4.86
C ASN A 75 -3.28 -21.84 -3.88
N PHE A 76 -3.67 -20.78 -3.15
CA PHE A 76 -2.81 -20.07 -2.22
C PHE A 76 -3.53 -19.75 -0.90
N PRO A 77 -3.80 -20.77 -0.06
CA PRO A 77 -4.60 -20.60 1.18
C PRO A 77 -3.95 -19.68 2.22
N ARG A 78 -2.64 -19.45 2.13
CA ARG A 78 -1.90 -18.54 3.03
C ARG A 78 -1.86 -17.09 2.53
N LEU A 79 -2.39 -16.82 1.34
CA LEU A 79 -2.34 -15.50 0.73
C LEU A 79 -3.41 -14.59 1.34
N LYS A 80 -2.98 -13.47 1.92
CA LYS A 80 -3.84 -12.43 2.46
C LYS A 80 -3.77 -11.19 1.57
N LEU A 81 -4.92 -10.75 1.08
CA LEU A 81 -5.05 -9.60 0.19
C LEU A 81 -5.58 -8.38 0.95
N PHE A 82 -4.99 -7.22 0.67
CA PHE A 82 -5.36 -5.92 1.25
C PHE A 82 -5.56 -4.87 0.16
N THR A 83 -6.29 -3.79 0.48
CA THR A 83 -6.45 -2.66 -0.44
C THR A 83 -5.62 -1.45 0.00
N ARG A 84 -4.94 -0.82 -0.95
CA ARG A 84 -4.13 0.38 -0.72
C ARG A 84 -4.58 1.49 -1.67
N LEU A 85 -4.59 2.72 -1.19
CA LEU A 85 -4.75 3.92 -2.01
C LEU A 85 -3.44 4.70 -2.03
N THR A 86 -2.98 5.13 -3.21
CA THR A 86 -1.87 6.09 -3.36
C THR A 86 -2.38 7.38 -3.99
N LEU A 87 -2.23 8.49 -3.28
CA LEU A 87 -2.58 9.83 -3.79
C LEU A 87 -1.33 10.57 -4.28
N VAL A 88 -1.32 10.99 -5.54
CA VAL A 88 -0.27 11.85 -6.09
C VAL A 88 -0.59 13.30 -5.71
N ILE A 89 0.29 13.93 -4.93
CA ILE A 89 0.05 15.27 -4.36
C ILE A 89 1.11 16.25 -4.87
N ASN A 90 0.67 17.31 -5.55
CA ASN A 90 1.49 18.47 -5.89
C ASN A 90 1.14 19.66 -5.00
N ASP A 91 -0.16 20.02 -4.92
CA ASP A 91 -0.65 21.16 -4.15
C ASP A 91 -1.34 20.74 -2.84
N PRO A 92 -0.89 21.24 -1.68
CA PRO A 92 -1.53 20.95 -0.39
C PRO A 92 -3.03 21.25 -0.32
N SER A 93 -3.52 22.22 -1.10
CA SER A 93 -4.92 22.66 -1.06
C SER A 93 -5.91 21.59 -1.52
N GLN A 94 -5.48 20.67 -2.41
CA GLN A 94 -6.35 19.68 -3.03
C GLN A 94 -6.57 18.42 -2.16
N CYS A 95 -5.94 18.34 -0.99
CA CYS A 95 -5.93 17.13 -0.15
C CYS A 95 -6.99 17.09 0.96
N GLN A 96 -7.99 17.98 0.93
CA GLN A 96 -8.98 18.15 2.01
C GLN A 96 -10.03 17.02 2.15
N GLY A 97 -9.89 15.90 1.43
CA GLY A 97 -10.84 14.79 1.43
C GLY A 97 -10.37 13.49 2.09
N LEU A 98 -9.11 13.41 2.55
CA LEU A 98 -8.49 12.14 2.93
C LEU A 98 -9.24 11.38 4.04
N SER A 99 -9.77 12.11 5.03
CA SER A 99 -10.51 11.52 6.16
C SER A 99 -11.75 10.74 5.72
N LYS A 100 -12.37 11.09 4.58
CA LYS A 100 -13.55 10.37 4.05
C LYS A 100 -13.17 9.00 3.49
N VAL A 101 -11.93 8.85 3.04
CA VAL A 101 -11.44 7.68 2.31
C VAL A 101 -10.66 6.73 3.22
N GLN A 102 -10.27 7.20 4.40
CA GLN A 102 -9.41 6.48 5.33
C GLN A 102 -9.97 5.14 5.81
N ASN A 103 -11.30 4.97 5.79
CA ASN A 103 -11.95 3.72 6.19
C ASN A 103 -12.25 2.78 5.01
N SER A 104 -12.12 3.24 3.76
CA SER A 104 -12.43 2.44 2.55
C SER A 104 -11.26 1.57 2.08
N PHE A 105 -10.03 1.95 2.45
CA PHE A 105 -8.79 1.23 2.12
C PHE A 105 -8.07 0.77 3.38
N ASP A 106 -7.31 -0.33 3.30
CA ASP A 106 -6.53 -0.86 4.43
C ASP A 106 -5.24 -0.07 4.68
N LEU A 107 -4.68 0.52 3.62
CA LEU A 107 -3.47 1.32 3.64
C LEU A 107 -3.65 2.61 2.85
N ILE A 108 -3.07 3.69 3.37
CA ILE A 108 -3.03 4.99 2.69
C ILE A 108 -1.58 5.38 2.44
N ALA A 109 -1.29 5.63 1.17
CA ALA A 109 -0.02 6.14 0.72
C ALA A 109 -0.16 7.49 0.01
N VAL A 110 0.91 8.25 0.04
CA VAL A 110 1.03 9.52 -0.68
C VAL A 110 2.29 9.50 -1.53
N GLN A 111 2.18 10.01 -2.75
CA GLN A 111 3.30 10.25 -3.65
C GLN A 111 3.46 11.76 -3.90
N PRO A 112 4.32 12.46 -3.15
CA PRO A 112 4.49 13.90 -3.30
C PRO A 112 5.33 14.22 -4.55
N THR A 113 4.88 15.18 -5.35
CA THR A 113 5.57 15.71 -6.53
C THR A 113 6.16 17.11 -6.31
N SER A 114 5.94 17.72 -5.14
CA SER A 114 6.55 18.99 -4.73
C SER A 114 7.08 18.94 -3.30
N GLU A 115 8.01 19.85 -2.95
CA GLU A 115 8.51 19.95 -1.57
C GLU A 115 7.41 20.32 -0.58
N LYS A 116 6.44 21.16 -1.00
CA LYS A 116 5.26 21.53 -0.22
C LYS A 116 4.36 20.32 0.04
N GLY A 117 4.15 19.49 -0.98
CA GLY A 117 3.40 18.24 -0.86
C GLY A 117 4.06 17.25 0.10
N LEU A 118 5.39 17.13 0.06
CA LEU A 118 6.13 16.31 1.03
C LEU A 118 6.00 16.86 2.46
N GLN A 119 6.10 18.17 2.65
CA GLN A 119 5.93 18.77 3.98
C GLN A 119 4.51 18.54 4.53
N LEU A 120 3.48 18.67 3.70
CA LEU A 120 2.11 18.35 4.07
C LEU A 120 1.99 16.88 4.50
N ALA A 121 2.50 15.96 3.67
CA ALA A 121 2.43 14.52 3.91
C ALA A 121 3.11 14.08 5.22
N THR A 122 4.20 14.73 5.58
CA THR A 122 4.94 14.43 6.82
C THR A 122 4.33 15.10 8.06
N THR A 123 3.62 16.22 7.91
CA THR A 123 3.16 17.03 9.06
C THR A 123 1.70 16.81 9.40
N ASN A 124 0.80 16.85 8.40
CA ASN A 124 -0.64 17.04 8.64
C ASN A 124 -1.52 15.88 8.14
N LEU A 125 -0.95 14.88 7.47
CA LEU A 125 -1.73 13.76 6.92
C LEU A 125 -1.55 12.48 7.75
N ASP A 126 -2.66 11.79 8.01
CA ASP A 126 -2.70 10.50 8.71
C ASP A 126 -2.45 9.32 7.76
N ILE A 127 -1.28 9.32 7.12
CA ILE A 127 -0.88 8.32 6.11
C ILE A 127 -0.01 7.22 6.74
N ASP A 128 0.20 6.12 6.01
CA ASP A 128 1.04 5.00 6.45
C ASP A 128 2.37 4.95 5.69
N VAL A 129 2.32 5.30 4.39
CA VAL A 129 3.45 5.18 3.46
C VAL A 129 3.63 6.47 2.67
N ILE A 130 4.88 6.90 2.49
CA ILE A 130 5.27 7.89 1.48
C ILE A 130 6.03 7.16 0.38
N SER A 131 5.48 7.20 -0.84
CA SER A 131 6.12 6.67 -2.04
C SER A 131 6.76 7.78 -2.84
N PHE A 132 7.82 7.49 -3.58
CA PHE A 132 8.42 8.45 -4.51
C PHE A 132 8.49 7.84 -5.91
N ASN A 133 8.32 8.69 -6.92
CA ASN A 133 8.61 8.29 -8.29
C ASN A 133 10.13 8.17 -8.47
N MET A 134 10.65 6.95 -8.30
CA MET A 134 12.07 6.68 -8.45
C MET A 134 12.53 6.68 -9.91
N ALA A 135 11.62 6.67 -10.88
CA ALA A 135 11.96 6.58 -12.30
C ALA A 135 12.44 7.90 -12.90
N SER A 136 12.02 9.04 -12.34
CA SER A 136 12.42 10.37 -12.79
C SER A 136 13.27 11.08 -11.74
N LYS A 137 13.97 12.14 -12.13
CA LYS A 137 14.65 13.02 -11.18
C LYS A 137 13.63 13.56 -10.17
N LEU A 138 13.92 13.43 -8.87
CA LEU A 138 13.07 14.06 -7.86
C LEU A 138 13.15 15.58 -7.99
N PRO A 139 12.01 16.29 -7.96
CA PRO A 139 11.96 17.74 -8.13
C PRO A 139 12.43 18.52 -6.89
N PHE A 140 12.67 17.84 -5.77
CA PHE A 140 13.12 18.42 -4.51
C PHE A 140 14.18 17.57 -3.84
N PHE A 141 14.91 18.17 -2.89
CA PHE A 141 15.93 17.48 -2.11
C PHE A 141 15.36 16.88 -0.82
N LEU A 142 15.64 15.60 -0.56
CA LEU A 142 15.18 14.93 0.66
C LEU A 142 16.01 15.38 1.89
N LYS A 143 15.45 16.28 2.69
CA LYS A 143 16.06 16.76 3.94
C LYS A 143 15.86 15.76 5.08
N HIS A 144 16.91 15.51 5.86
CA HIS A 144 16.83 14.59 7.01
C HIS A 144 15.76 15.01 8.03
N LYS A 145 15.60 16.31 8.30
CA LYS A 145 14.59 16.81 9.25
C LYS A 145 13.17 16.40 8.84
N THR A 146 12.82 16.54 7.56
CA THR A 146 11.50 16.20 7.03
C THR A 146 11.26 14.69 7.07
N ILE A 147 12.24 13.90 6.62
CA ILE A 147 12.15 12.43 6.59
C ILE A 147 12.13 11.85 8.02
N GLY A 148 13.01 12.35 8.90
CA GLY A 148 13.09 11.93 10.30
C GLY A 148 11.80 12.19 11.06
N SER A 149 11.18 13.37 10.89
CA SER A 149 9.89 13.69 11.53
C SER A 149 8.78 12.73 11.11
N ALA A 150 8.76 12.29 9.85
CA ALA A 150 7.79 11.30 9.39
C ALA A 150 8.05 9.90 9.98
N LEU A 151 9.32 9.51 10.10
CA LEU A 151 9.71 8.24 10.71
C LEU A 151 9.29 8.16 12.19
N GLU A 152 9.41 9.27 12.93
CA GLU A 152 8.97 9.38 14.33
C GLU A 152 7.45 9.18 14.47
N LYS A 153 6.67 9.59 13.47
CA LYS A 153 5.21 9.34 13.40
C LYS A 153 4.84 7.92 12.96
N GLY A 154 5.83 7.08 12.67
CA GLY A 154 5.62 5.72 12.19
C GLY A 154 5.36 5.59 10.69
N ILE A 155 5.42 6.69 9.92
CA ILE A 155 5.30 6.68 8.46
C ILE A 155 6.55 6.06 7.85
N ARG A 156 6.39 5.15 6.88
CA ARG A 156 7.51 4.50 6.19
C ARG A 156 7.67 4.97 4.76
N PHE A 157 8.89 4.88 4.25
CA PHE A 157 9.22 5.32 2.90
C PHE A 157 9.38 4.14 1.97
N GLU A 158 8.68 4.17 0.85
CA GLU A 158 8.65 3.09 -0.12
C GLU A 158 9.67 3.28 -1.24
N ILE A 159 10.37 2.20 -1.55
CA ILE A 159 11.20 2.04 -2.73
C ILE A 159 10.50 1.05 -3.66
N CYS A 160 9.91 1.56 -4.75
CA CYS A 160 9.32 0.76 -5.81
C CYS A 160 10.40 0.36 -6.83
N TYR A 161 10.68 -0.95 -6.95
CA TYR A 161 11.81 -1.43 -7.76
C TYR A 161 11.48 -1.72 -9.23
N SER A 162 10.22 -1.97 -9.59
CA SER A 162 9.85 -2.34 -10.98
C SER A 162 10.40 -1.37 -12.05
N PRO A 163 10.39 -0.03 -11.85
CA PRO A 163 10.92 0.89 -12.86
C PRO A 163 12.40 0.64 -13.23
N MET A 164 13.21 0.10 -12.32
CA MET A 164 14.61 -0.23 -12.58
C MET A 164 14.75 -1.41 -13.56
N ILE A 165 13.86 -2.39 -13.46
CA ILE A 165 13.84 -3.61 -14.27
C ILE A 165 13.28 -3.29 -15.66
N SER A 166 12.15 -2.60 -15.66
CA SER A 166 11.32 -2.29 -16.81
C SER A 166 11.86 -1.14 -17.66
N GLY A 167 12.66 -0.23 -17.09
CA GLY A 167 12.92 1.07 -17.71
C GLY A 167 11.64 1.93 -17.79
N PRO A 168 11.67 3.10 -18.44
CA PRO A 168 10.48 3.95 -18.66
C PRO A 168 9.53 3.35 -19.70
N ALA A 169 9.99 2.35 -20.44
CA ALA A 169 9.19 1.53 -21.33
C ALA A 169 9.18 0.12 -20.76
N GLY A 170 8.36 -0.12 -19.73
CA GLY A 170 8.14 -1.47 -19.26
C GLY A 170 7.52 -2.30 -20.36
N TYR A 171 8.33 -3.05 -21.11
CA TYR A 171 7.91 -3.88 -22.24
C TYR A 171 6.72 -3.29 -23.02
N SER A 172 6.75 -1.98 -23.34
CA SER A 172 5.85 -1.48 -24.37
C SER A 172 6.39 -2.10 -25.65
N ILE A 173 5.61 -2.98 -26.27
CA ILE A 173 5.77 -3.31 -27.68
C ILE A 173 5.74 -1.96 -28.39
N GLN A 174 6.92 -1.39 -28.68
CA GLN A 174 7.03 -0.25 -29.56
C GLN A 174 6.55 -0.76 -30.92
N THR A 175 5.51 -0.12 -31.43
CA THR A 175 4.90 -0.42 -32.71
C THR A 175 5.99 -0.46 -33.80
N ALA A 176 6.33 -1.69 -34.20
CA ALA A 176 6.94 -2.19 -35.44
C ALA A 176 8.19 -1.52 -36.07
N ASN A 177 8.65 -0.32 -35.69
CA ASN A 177 9.50 0.46 -36.60
C ASN A 177 10.75 1.11 -35.98
N ASP A 178 11.36 0.56 -34.92
CA ASP A 178 12.67 1.07 -34.48
C ASP A 178 13.59 -0.03 -33.96
N ASN A 179 14.82 -0.04 -34.48
CA ASN A 179 15.86 -1.00 -34.16
C ASN A 179 16.15 -1.06 -32.65
N MET A 180 16.32 -2.29 -32.15
CA MET A 180 16.54 -2.65 -30.74
C MET A 180 17.82 -2.03 -30.16
N SER A 181 17.72 -0.76 -29.78
CA SER A 181 18.67 -0.06 -28.92
C SER A 181 18.05 0.03 -27.53
N LEU A 182 18.82 -0.30 -26.48
CA LEU A 182 18.43 -0.02 -25.10
C LEU A 182 18.14 1.48 -25.01
N SER A 183 16.85 1.84 -25.13
CA SER A 183 16.41 3.22 -25.29
C SER A 183 17.08 4.07 -24.23
N LYS A 184 17.75 5.17 -24.60
CA LYS A 184 18.52 6.06 -23.69
C LYS A 184 17.75 6.38 -22.39
N THR A 185 16.42 6.37 -22.48
CA THR A 185 15.44 6.50 -21.41
C THR A 185 15.58 5.42 -20.31
N ALA A 186 15.86 4.15 -20.63
CA ALA A 186 16.08 3.06 -19.65
C ALA A 186 17.30 3.26 -18.77
N LEU A 187 18.42 3.71 -19.36
CA LEU A 187 19.62 4.06 -18.61
C LEU A 187 19.38 5.28 -17.70
N LEU A 188 18.63 6.28 -18.19
CA LEU A 188 18.24 7.44 -17.40
C LEU A 188 17.37 7.05 -16.20
N VAL A 189 16.39 6.17 -16.39
CA VAL A 189 15.55 5.67 -15.29
C VAL A 189 16.37 4.95 -14.23
N ARG A 190 17.31 4.08 -14.63
CA ARG A 190 18.21 3.41 -13.67
C ARG A 190 19.10 4.41 -12.93
N LYS A 191 19.65 5.40 -13.65
CA LYS A 191 20.43 6.49 -13.05
C LYS A 191 19.61 7.25 -12.00
N TYR A 192 18.38 7.65 -12.32
CA TYR A 192 17.51 8.35 -11.38
C TYR A 192 17.10 7.44 -10.22
N PHE A 193 16.78 6.18 -10.47
CA PHE A 193 16.46 5.20 -9.43
C PHE A 193 17.57 5.12 -8.39
N PHE A 194 18.80 4.85 -8.80
CA PHE A 194 19.93 4.76 -7.86
C PHE A 194 20.19 6.09 -7.17
N SER A 195 20.17 7.21 -7.91
CA SER A 195 20.40 8.55 -7.32
C SER A 195 19.35 8.90 -6.26
N ASN A 196 18.08 8.62 -6.52
CA ASN A 196 16.97 8.92 -5.61
C ASN A 196 16.98 7.98 -4.40
N VAL A 197 17.24 6.69 -4.60
CA VAL A 197 17.36 5.70 -3.52
C VAL A 197 18.51 6.06 -2.59
N LEU A 198 19.69 6.40 -3.11
CA LEU A 198 20.82 6.85 -2.29
C LEU A 198 20.48 8.13 -1.50
N GLN A 199 19.77 9.06 -2.13
CA GLN A 199 19.30 10.28 -1.47
C GLN A 199 18.34 9.96 -0.31
N LEU A 200 17.42 9.01 -0.50
CA LEU A 200 16.47 8.55 0.50
C LEU A 200 17.16 7.79 1.64
N ILE A 201 18.10 6.90 1.34
CA ILE A 201 18.89 6.17 2.35
C ILE A 201 19.66 7.16 3.23
N ARG A 202 20.32 8.15 2.62
CA ARG A 202 21.01 9.22 3.36
C ARG A 202 20.03 10.03 4.22
N ALA A 203 18.90 10.46 3.67
CA ALA A 203 17.94 11.30 4.39
C ALA A 203 17.23 10.57 5.54
N SER A 204 16.99 9.25 5.40
CA SER A 204 16.36 8.41 6.41
C SER A 204 17.35 7.79 7.41
N ARG A 205 18.66 7.99 7.21
CA ARG A 205 19.73 7.25 7.91
C ARG A 205 19.51 5.73 7.85
N SER A 206 19.06 5.25 6.69
CA SER A 206 18.72 3.85 6.40
C SER A 206 17.60 3.26 7.26
N LYS A 207 16.74 4.09 7.88
CA LYS A 207 15.64 3.63 8.74
C LYS A 207 14.29 3.74 8.05
N GLY A 208 13.38 2.85 8.41
CA GLY A 208 11.98 2.92 8.00
C GLY A 208 11.72 2.88 6.51
N LEU A 209 12.56 2.15 5.77
CA LEU A 209 12.39 1.88 4.36
C LEU A 209 11.57 0.59 4.17
N ILE A 210 10.71 0.58 3.18
CA ILE A 210 10.02 -0.61 2.68
C ILE A 210 10.31 -0.77 1.18
N VAL A 211 10.31 -2.00 0.70
CA VAL A 211 10.41 -2.29 -0.73
C VAL A 211 9.10 -2.88 -1.21
N SER A 212 8.67 -2.49 -2.39
CA SER A 212 7.48 -3.06 -3.04
C SER A 212 7.71 -3.16 -4.54
N SER A 213 6.94 -4.02 -5.20
CA SER A 213 7.19 -4.30 -6.61
C SER A 213 6.77 -3.15 -7.52
N GLY A 214 5.54 -2.64 -7.38
CA GLY A 214 4.92 -1.77 -8.38
C GLY A 214 4.87 -2.44 -9.76
N ALA A 215 4.86 -3.77 -9.80
CA ALA A 215 4.92 -4.55 -11.02
C ALA A 215 3.56 -4.55 -11.73
N THR A 216 3.52 -4.05 -12.96
CA THR A 216 2.32 -4.13 -13.82
C THR A 216 2.25 -5.44 -14.59
N GLN A 217 3.38 -6.15 -14.66
CA GLN A 217 3.52 -7.41 -15.39
C GLN A 217 4.16 -8.48 -14.51
N PRO A 218 3.79 -9.77 -14.68
CA PRO A 218 4.32 -10.86 -13.87
C PRO A 218 5.86 -10.97 -13.93
N LEU A 219 6.44 -10.71 -15.10
CA LEU A 219 7.89 -10.80 -15.35
C LEU A 219 8.73 -9.77 -14.60
N GLN A 220 8.10 -8.73 -14.05
CA GLN A 220 8.78 -7.67 -13.29
C GLN A 220 8.95 -8.04 -11.82
N VAL A 221 8.23 -9.04 -11.33
CA VAL A 221 8.29 -9.47 -9.92
C VAL A 221 9.63 -10.15 -9.63
N ARG A 222 10.17 -9.94 -8.43
CA ARG A 222 11.41 -10.57 -7.95
C ARG A 222 11.21 -11.25 -6.61
N ASN A 223 12.01 -12.29 -6.38
CA ASN A 223 12.06 -12.99 -5.11
C ASN A 223 12.69 -12.08 -4.02
N SER A 224 12.54 -12.44 -2.74
CA SER A 224 13.10 -11.64 -1.65
C SER A 224 14.63 -11.59 -1.65
N SER A 225 15.30 -12.63 -2.14
CA SER A 225 16.76 -12.74 -2.18
C SER A 225 17.40 -11.76 -3.17
N ASP A 226 16.79 -11.60 -4.35
CA ASP A 226 17.20 -10.65 -5.38
C ASP A 226 17.03 -9.21 -4.88
N ILE A 227 15.92 -8.96 -4.18
CA ILE A 227 15.67 -7.66 -3.54
C ILE A 227 16.71 -7.39 -2.45
N LEU A 228 17.05 -8.39 -1.62
CA LEU A 228 18.10 -8.27 -0.60
C LEU A 228 19.46 -7.92 -1.21
N ILE A 229 19.81 -8.53 -2.34
CA ILE A 229 21.04 -8.21 -3.07
C ILE A 229 21.01 -6.76 -3.56
N LEU A 230 19.92 -6.34 -4.21
CA LEU A 230 19.75 -4.96 -4.67
C LEU A 230 19.92 -3.95 -3.53
N LEU A 231 19.29 -4.21 -2.38
CA LEU A 231 19.37 -3.35 -1.20
C LEU A 231 20.79 -3.27 -0.62
N LYS A 232 21.53 -4.37 -0.63
CA LYS A 232 22.95 -4.38 -0.22
C LYS A 232 23.82 -3.57 -1.19
N THR A 233 23.58 -3.69 -2.50
CA THR A 233 24.32 -2.94 -3.52
C THR A 233 24.14 -1.42 -3.37
N VAL A 234 22.97 -0.95 -2.92
CA VAL A 234 22.73 0.48 -2.66
C VAL A 234 23.18 0.94 -1.27
N GLY A 235 23.87 0.08 -0.50
CA GLY A 235 24.53 0.45 0.75
C GLY A 235 23.73 0.19 2.03
N LEU A 236 22.70 -0.65 2.01
CA LEU A 236 22.05 -1.13 3.23
C LEU A 236 22.80 -2.34 3.81
N ASP A 237 22.91 -2.40 5.14
CA ASP A 237 23.40 -3.59 5.83
C ASP A 237 22.40 -4.74 5.72
N ASN A 238 22.87 -5.97 5.94
CA ASN A 238 22.06 -7.18 5.79
C ASN A 238 20.83 -7.19 6.71
N SER A 239 20.96 -6.66 7.93
CA SER A 239 19.86 -6.61 8.90
C SER A 239 18.77 -5.65 8.43
N ARG A 240 19.15 -4.39 8.11
CA ARG A 240 18.20 -3.39 7.61
C ARG A 240 17.59 -3.79 6.28
N ALA A 241 18.35 -4.38 5.37
CA ALA A 241 17.84 -4.89 4.09
C ALA A 241 16.75 -5.95 4.32
N LYS A 242 16.97 -6.89 5.25
CA LYS A 242 15.97 -7.90 5.62
C LYS A 242 14.73 -7.28 6.24
N SER A 243 14.88 -6.33 7.16
CA SER A 243 13.75 -5.62 7.77
C SER A 243 12.93 -4.82 6.76
N CYS A 244 13.49 -4.39 5.62
CA CYS A 244 12.73 -3.70 4.56
C CYS A 244 11.69 -4.58 3.86
N VAL A 245 11.90 -5.90 3.85
CA VAL A 245 11.02 -6.88 3.18
C VAL A 245 10.13 -7.62 4.18
N THR A 246 10.51 -7.64 5.47
CA THR A 246 9.84 -8.40 6.53
C THR A 246 9.20 -7.46 7.57
N ASP A 247 9.97 -6.94 8.52
CA ASP A 247 9.44 -6.25 9.71
C ASP A 247 8.79 -4.88 9.40
N ASN A 248 9.39 -4.09 8.51
CA ASN A 248 8.91 -2.74 8.20
C ASN A 248 7.55 -2.74 7.48
N PRO A 249 7.34 -3.55 6.41
CA PRO A 249 6.02 -3.62 5.79
C PRO A 249 4.97 -4.25 6.73
N GLU A 250 5.35 -5.17 7.61
CA GLU A 250 4.47 -5.68 8.66
C GLU A 250 3.97 -4.55 9.58
N LYS A 251 4.89 -3.70 10.07
CA LYS A 251 4.54 -2.54 10.90
C LYS A 251 3.63 -1.55 10.19
N VAL A 252 3.83 -1.34 8.88
CA VAL A 252 2.96 -0.50 8.05
C VAL A 252 1.56 -1.08 7.99
N LEU A 253 1.45 -2.38 7.70
CA LEU A 253 0.18 -3.08 7.62
C LEU A 253 -0.57 -3.03 8.95
N VAL A 254 0.11 -3.32 10.06
CA VAL A 254 -0.47 -3.23 11.41
C VAL A 254 -0.97 -1.81 11.71
N ASN A 255 -0.18 -0.77 11.39
CA ASN A 255 -0.59 0.61 11.64
C ASN A 255 -1.87 0.98 10.88
N GLY A 256 -1.94 0.67 9.57
CA GLY A 256 -3.13 0.91 8.76
C GLY A 256 -4.35 0.14 9.27
N ARG A 257 -4.17 -1.15 9.58
CA ARG A 257 -5.25 -1.99 10.12
C ARG A 257 -5.72 -1.53 11.49
N LEU A 258 -4.84 -1.01 12.36
CA LEU A 258 -5.24 -0.44 13.64
C LEU A 258 -6.04 0.85 13.48
N LYS A 259 -5.71 1.73 12.53
CA LYS A 259 -6.54 2.92 12.24
C LYS A 259 -7.98 2.55 11.87
N ILE A 260 -8.17 1.36 11.30
CA ILE A 260 -9.47 0.84 10.92
C ILE A 260 -10.09 0.05 12.07
N LYS A 261 -9.50 -1.06 12.49
CA LYS A 261 -10.13 -2.04 13.39
C LYS A 261 -10.08 -1.67 14.87
N SER A 262 -9.38 -0.59 15.25
CA SER A 262 -9.24 -0.21 16.66
C SER A 262 -9.86 1.14 16.98
N TYR A 263 -10.22 1.33 18.24
CA TYR A 263 -10.46 2.66 18.78
C TYR A 263 -9.13 3.27 19.23
N LYS A 264 -8.66 4.30 18.52
CA LYS A 264 -7.43 5.05 18.83
C LYS A 264 -6.22 4.16 19.15
N GLN A 265 -6.09 3.02 18.46
CA GLN A 265 -4.99 2.06 18.63
C GLN A 265 -4.88 1.47 20.06
N THR A 266 -5.94 1.58 20.87
CA THR A 266 -5.94 1.11 22.26
C THR A 266 -6.68 -0.21 22.42
N ILE A 267 -7.83 -0.37 21.74
CA ILE A 267 -8.68 -1.55 21.86
C ILE A 267 -9.01 -2.06 20.47
N VAL A 268 -8.74 -3.34 20.23
CA VAL A 268 -9.17 -4.10 19.04
C VAL A 268 -10.24 -5.09 19.50
N VAL A 269 -11.34 -5.16 18.77
CA VAL A 269 -12.39 -6.17 19.03
C VAL A 269 -12.08 -7.39 18.18
N GLY A 270 -11.87 -8.53 18.82
CA GLY A 270 -11.71 -9.83 18.17
C GLY A 270 -12.20 -10.95 19.10
N ASN A 271 -12.52 -12.10 18.52
CA ASN A 271 -12.85 -13.30 19.28
C ASN A 271 -11.58 -14.07 19.61
N ASP A 272 -11.31 -14.30 20.91
CA ASP A 272 -10.14 -15.05 21.39
C ASP A 272 -10.11 -16.52 20.94
N ASN A 273 -11.24 -17.05 20.46
CA ASN A 273 -11.41 -18.47 20.15
C ASN A 273 -10.79 -18.90 18.82
N ASP A 274 -10.56 -17.97 17.88
CA ASP A 274 -9.82 -18.26 16.66
C ASP A 274 -8.38 -17.81 16.85
N LYS A 275 -7.41 -18.72 16.72
CA LYS A 275 -5.95 -18.43 16.62
C LYS A 275 -5.59 -17.63 15.35
N SER A 276 -6.54 -16.89 14.84
CA SER A 276 -6.52 -16.25 13.55
C SER A 276 -6.22 -14.77 13.79
N ASP A 277 -5.15 -14.27 13.19
CA ASP A 277 -4.67 -12.91 13.40
C ASP A 277 -5.78 -11.88 13.11
N ILE A 278 -6.38 -11.33 14.16
CA ILE A 278 -7.52 -10.41 14.13
C ILE A 278 -7.29 -9.24 13.15
N LEU A 279 -6.04 -8.80 13.02
CA LEU A 279 -5.65 -7.69 12.15
C LEU A 279 -5.49 -8.08 10.68
N TYR A 280 -5.12 -9.34 10.38
CA TYR A 280 -4.83 -9.78 9.02
C TYR A 280 -5.99 -10.52 8.35
N ASN A 281 -6.97 -10.99 9.11
CA ASN A 281 -8.12 -11.68 8.56
C ASN A 281 -9.17 -10.71 8.03
N ASN A 282 -9.59 -10.97 6.79
CA ASN A 282 -10.56 -10.16 6.05
C ASN A 282 -11.82 -10.98 5.70
N ASP A 283 -12.00 -12.16 6.32
CA ASP A 283 -13.04 -13.13 5.94
C ASP A 283 -14.44 -12.74 6.47
N GLU A 284 -14.50 -11.94 7.54
CA GLU A 284 -15.75 -11.35 8.05
C GLU A 284 -16.00 -9.91 7.52
N GLU A 285 -15.18 -9.39 6.60
CA GLU A 285 -15.35 -8.04 6.04
C GLU A 285 -16.39 -8.00 4.91
N ASP A 286 -17.54 -8.66 5.13
CA ASP A 286 -18.67 -8.64 4.22
C ASP A 286 -19.38 -7.29 4.25
N ASN A 287 -19.21 -6.52 3.16
CA ASN A 287 -20.04 -5.38 2.75
C ASN A 287 -20.11 -4.15 3.67
N VAL A 288 -19.41 -4.14 4.80
CA VAL A 288 -19.37 -3.00 5.72
C VAL A 288 -17.93 -2.71 6.15
N LYS A 289 -17.10 -2.22 5.24
CA LYS A 289 -15.94 -1.41 5.67
C LYS A 289 -16.48 -0.09 6.24
N LYS A 290 -16.89 -0.13 7.51
CA LYS A 290 -17.27 0.98 8.40
C LYS A 290 -18.28 2.00 7.83
N THR A 291 -19.56 1.67 7.88
CA THR A 291 -20.61 2.70 7.88
C THR A 291 -21.07 3.11 9.27
N ASP A 292 -20.53 2.54 10.36
CA ASP A 292 -21.07 2.85 11.68
C ASP A 292 -20.01 2.92 12.78
N SER A 293 -19.58 4.15 13.09
CA SER A 293 -19.02 4.49 14.41
C SER A 293 -19.98 4.11 15.55
N ALA A 294 -21.27 3.86 15.26
CA ALA A 294 -22.27 3.38 16.20
C ALA A 294 -22.24 1.85 16.41
N GLY A 295 -21.78 1.06 15.43
CA GLY A 295 -21.68 -0.40 15.52
C GLY A 295 -20.57 -0.89 16.44
N TYR A 296 -19.60 -0.02 16.73
CA TYR A 296 -18.52 -0.27 17.69
C TYR A 296 -18.95 -0.09 19.16
N LYS A 297 -20.15 0.45 19.42
CA LYS A 297 -20.79 0.34 20.72
C LYS A 297 -21.56 -0.97 20.73
N LYS A 298 -21.07 -1.98 21.44
CA LYS A 298 -21.89 -3.12 21.84
C LYS A 298 -23.18 -2.53 22.43
N LYS A 299 -24.34 -2.75 21.79
CA LYS A 299 -25.60 -2.22 22.32
C LYS A 299 -25.68 -2.70 23.76
N LEU A 300 -26.10 -1.84 24.69
CA LEU A 300 -26.13 -2.22 26.11
C LEU A 300 -26.88 -3.54 26.30
N SER A 301 -27.94 -3.78 25.50
CA SER A 301 -28.71 -5.02 25.40
C SER A 301 -27.90 -6.28 25.14
N ASP A 302 -26.77 -6.18 24.43
CA ASP A 302 -25.96 -7.29 23.94
C ASP A 302 -24.75 -7.55 24.87
N SER A 303 -24.61 -6.74 25.92
CA SER A 303 -23.69 -6.97 27.02
C SER A 303 -24.39 -7.83 28.09
N SER A 304 -23.61 -8.70 28.75
CA SER A 304 -24.08 -9.48 29.90
C SER A 304 -24.69 -8.60 30.99
N GLY A 305 -24.17 -7.38 31.18
CA GLY A 305 -24.71 -6.38 32.11
C GLY A 305 -26.07 -5.77 31.71
N GLY A 306 -26.31 -5.51 30.42
CA GLY A 306 -27.59 -4.95 29.99
C GLY A 306 -28.74 -5.96 29.88
N SER A 307 -28.42 -7.25 29.73
CA SER A 307 -29.39 -8.34 29.91
C SER A 307 -29.92 -8.39 31.37
N LEU A 308 -29.03 -8.16 32.35
CA LEU A 308 -29.39 -8.08 33.77
C LEU A 308 -30.27 -6.85 34.08
N LEU A 309 -29.95 -5.69 33.49
CA LEU A 309 -30.74 -4.46 33.65
C LEU A 309 -32.15 -4.56 33.04
N LYS A 310 -32.33 -5.37 31.98
CA LYS A 310 -33.65 -5.63 31.38
C LYS A 310 -34.54 -6.47 32.30
N LYS A 311 -33.97 -7.42 33.03
CA LYS A 311 -34.72 -8.26 33.99
C LYS A 311 -35.21 -7.48 35.21
N GLN A 312 -34.58 -6.36 35.55
CA GLN A 312 -34.99 -5.51 36.67
C GLN A 312 -36.14 -4.54 36.33
N ARG A 313 -36.52 -4.39 35.05
CA ARG A 313 -37.55 -3.44 34.60
C ARG A 313 -38.96 -4.02 34.49
N VAL A 314 -39.18 -5.23 35.00
CA VAL A 314 -40.51 -5.83 35.10
C VAL A 314 -40.87 -6.00 36.57
N LYS A 315 -41.81 -5.16 37.00
CA LYS A 315 -42.36 -4.92 38.36
C LYS A 315 -41.60 -3.92 39.22
#